data_AF-A0A8X6PFW7-F1
#
_entry.id   AF-A0A8X6PFW7-F1
#
_cell.length_a   1.000
_cell.length_b   1.000
_cell.length_c   1.000
_cell.angle_alpha   90.00
_cell.angle_beta   90.00
_cell.angle_gamma   90.00
#
_symmetry.space_group_name_H-M   'P 1'
#
loop_
_entity.id
_entity.type
_entity.pdbx_description
1 polymer ?
#
loop_
_entity_poly.entity_id
_entity_poly.type
_entity_poly.pdbx_seq_one_letter_code
_entity_poly.pdbx_strand_id
1 'polypeptide(L)'
;MVTMAIVIRTQEKYLDSACQFLQKCLKEEKGLLDSIVVGDETRQCHFISERKQISKQWRQSWSPVANKFKQTPSAGKVMTTVS
;
A
#
# COMPACT_ATOMS: atom_id res chain seq x y z
N MET A 1 1.49 5.47 -31.19
CA MET A 1 1.51 4.06 -31.66
C MET A 1 2.38 3.14 -30.78
N VAL A 2 3.56 3.59 -30.32
CA VAL A 2 4.47 2.77 -29.48
C VAL A 2 3.86 2.34 -28.14
N THR A 3 3.16 3.23 -27.43
CA THR A 3 2.54 2.93 -26.12
C THR A 3 1.46 1.86 -26.21
N MET A 4 0.63 1.87 -27.27
CA MET A 4 -0.40 0.83 -27.45
C MET A 4 0.22 -0.53 -27.76
N ALA A 5 1.30 -0.58 -28.54
CA ALA A 5 2.00 -1.84 -28.81
C ALA A 5 2.61 -2.45 -27.54
N ILE A 6 3.12 -1.62 -26.61
CA ILE A 6 3.61 -2.09 -25.31
C ILE A 6 2.47 -2.64 -24.47
N VAL A 7 1.33 -1.95 -24.41
CA VAL A 7 0.15 -2.40 -23.67
C VAL A 7 -0.37 -3.72 -24.21
N ILE A 8 -0.51 -3.86 -25.54
CA ILE A 8 -0.96 -5.09 -26.19
C ILE A 8 0.00 -6.26 -25.88
N ARG A 9 1.31 -6.06 -26.05
CA ARG A 9 2.32 -7.10 -25.72
C ARG A 9 2.30 -7.50 -24.24
N THR A 10 2.06 -6.54 -23.35
CA THR A 10 1.96 -6.81 -21.91
C THR A 10 0.71 -7.62 -21.60
N GLN A 11 -0.41 -7.30 -22.26
CA GLN A 11 -1.67 -8.02 -22.13
C GLN A 11 -1.55 -9.46 -22.64
N GLU A 12 -0.95 -9.68 -23.80
CA GLU A 12 -0.72 -11.01 -24.36
C GLU A 12 0.11 -11.90 -23.42
N LYS A 13 1.20 -11.35 -22.87
CA LYS A 13 2.04 -12.06 -21.88
C LYS A 13 1.29 -12.41 -20.61
N TYR A 14 0.44 -11.50 -20.13
CA TYR A 14 -0.38 -11.73 -18.95
C TYR A 14 -1.39 -12.86 -19.18
N LEU A 15 -2.08 -12.83 -20.33
CA LEU A 15 -3.06 -13.85 -20.70
C LEU A 15 -2.42 -15.23 -20.85
N ASP A 16 -1.27 -15.34 -21.51
CA ASP A 16 -0.58 -16.61 -21.67
C ASP A 16 -0.14 -17.20 -20.32
N SER A 17 0.45 -16.36 -19.46
CA SER A 17 0.86 -16.76 -18.11
C SER A 17 -0.33 -17.19 -17.24
N ALA A 18 -1.44 -16.46 -17.30
CA ALA A 18 -2.66 -16.80 -16.58
C ALA A 18 -3.27 -18.13 -17.05
N CYS A 19 -3.33 -18.37 -18.36
CA CYS A 19 -3.80 -19.63 -18.93
C CYS A 19 -2.96 -20.82 -18.44
N GLN A 20 -1.63 -20.70 -18.47
CA GLN A 20 -0.73 -21.76 -18.00
C GLN A 20 -0.89 -22.03 -16.50
N PHE A 21 -1.01 -20.97 -15.70
CA PHE A 21 -1.24 -21.09 -14.26
C PHE A 21 -2.57 -21.78 -13.94
N LEU A 22 -3.65 -21.40 -14.63
CA LEU A 22 -4.97 -22.01 -14.46
C LEU A 22 -4.98 -23.49 -14.85
N GLN A 23 -4.34 -23.84 -15.98
CA GLN A 23 -4.21 -25.24 -16.37
C GLN A 23 -3.46 -26.08 -15.33
N LYS A 24 -2.42 -25.50 -14.71
CA LYS A 24 -1.69 -26.16 -13.62
C LYS A 24 -2.59 -26.35 -12.39
N CYS A 25 -3.32 -25.30 -11.98
CA CYS A 25 -4.26 -25.37 -10.86
C CYS A 25 -5.36 -26.42 -11.08
N LEU A 26 -5.86 -26.58 -12.30
CA LEU A 26 -6.89 -27.55 -12.63
C LEU A 26 -6.36 -29.00 -12.69
N LYS A 27 -5.07 -29.19 -13.01
CA LYS A 27 -4.43 -30.50 -13.04
C LYS A 27 -4.00 -30.99 -11.66
N GLU A 28 -3.78 -30.08 -10.72
CA GLU A 28 -3.30 -30.38 -9.38
C GLU A 28 -4.50 -30.53 -8.42
N GLU A 29 -4.71 -31.74 -7.89
CA GLU A 29 -5.93 -32.09 -7.14
C GLU A 29 -5.99 -31.45 -5.74
N LYS A 30 -4.84 -31.05 -5.17
CA LYS A 30 -4.71 -30.29 -3.90
C LYS A 30 -3.26 -29.79 -3.68
N GLY A 31 -3.10 -28.62 -3.04
CA GLY A 31 -1.83 -28.18 -2.46
C GLY A 31 -1.03 -27.13 -3.23
N LEU A 32 -1.33 -26.87 -4.51
CA LEU A 32 -0.61 -25.83 -5.26
C LEU A 32 -0.77 -24.45 -4.60
N LEU A 33 -2.02 -24.04 -4.35
CA LEU A 33 -2.31 -22.74 -3.75
C LEU A 33 -1.81 -22.66 -2.30
N ASP A 34 -1.84 -23.77 -1.56
CA ASP A 34 -1.37 -23.85 -0.18
C ASP A 34 0.16 -23.71 -0.06
N SER A 35 0.89 -23.96 -1.16
CA SER A 35 2.34 -23.80 -1.25
C SER A 35 2.79 -22.40 -1.68
N ILE A 36 1.86 -21.55 -2.14
CA ILE A 36 2.21 -20.21 -2.65
C ILE A 36 2.36 -19.26 -1.47
N VAL A 37 3.59 -18.78 -1.28
CA VAL A 37 3.88 -17.66 -0.38
C VAL A 37 3.81 -16.36 -1.20
N VAL A 38 2.87 -15.48 -0.86
CA VAL A 38 2.73 -14.16 -1.50
C VAL A 38 3.26 -13.10 -0.55
N GLY A 39 4.19 -12.28 -1.02
CA GLY A 39 4.64 -11.09 -0.31
C GLY A 39 4.78 -9.93 -1.29
N ASP A 40 4.30 -8.76 -0.90
CA ASP A 40 4.53 -7.52 -1.65
C ASP A 40 4.62 -6.33 -0.69
N GLU A 41 5.35 -5.30 -1.10
CA GLU A 41 5.56 -4.09 -0.34
C GLU A 41 4.36 -3.16 -0.48
N THR A 42 3.53 -3.06 0.56
CA THR A 42 2.45 -2.07 0.59
C THR A 42 2.90 -0.80 1.31
N ARG A 43 2.60 0.36 0.72
CA ARG A 43 2.86 1.66 1.34
C ARG A 43 1.67 2.10 2.17
N GLN A 44 1.85 2.20 3.49
CA GLN A 44 0.84 2.78 4.38
C GLN A 44 1.18 4.24 4.69
N CYS A 45 0.21 5.13 4.48
CA CYS A 45 0.33 6.53 4.88
C CYS A 45 -0.06 6.69 6.34
N HIS A 46 0.90 7.00 7.21
CA HIS A 46 0.61 7.32 8.61
C HIS A 46 0.09 8.77 8.72
N PHE A 47 -1.21 8.93 8.99
CA PHE A 47 -1.83 10.22 9.27
C PHE A 47 -2.03 10.38 10.78
N ILE A 48 -1.22 11.24 11.42
CA ILE A 48 -1.45 11.65 12.81
C ILE A 48 -2.46 12.81 12.78
N SER A 49 -3.67 12.58 13.28
CA SER A 49 -4.64 13.65 13.45
C SER A 49 -4.19 14.64 14.55
N GLU A 50 -4.49 15.92 14.34
CA GLU A 50 -4.19 17.07 15.21
C GLU A 50 -4.38 16.79 16.72
N ARG A 51 -5.37 15.96 17.08
CA ARG A 51 -5.72 15.64 18.48
C ARG A 51 -4.57 15.01 19.27
N LYS A 52 -3.66 14.26 18.65
CA LYS A 52 -2.52 13.63 19.33
C LYS A 52 -1.39 14.60 19.68
N GLN A 53 -1.33 15.80 19.07
CA GLN A 53 -0.34 16.81 19.46
C GLN A 53 -0.86 17.76 20.54
N ILE A 54 -2.18 17.95 20.65
CA ILE A 54 -2.79 18.80 21.68
C ILE A 54 -2.66 18.17 23.08
N SER A 55 -2.68 16.83 23.19
CA SER A 55 -2.52 16.14 24.48
C SER A 55 -1.11 16.21 25.09
N LYS A 56 -0.13 16.84 24.41
CA LYS A 56 1.21 17.12 24.96
C LYS A 56 1.34 18.50 25.60
N GLN A 57 0.29 19.31 25.64
CA GLN A 57 0.33 20.62 26.29
C GLN A 57 -0.58 20.66 27.51
N TRP A 58 0.03 20.53 28.70
CA TRP A 58 -0.55 21.12 29.90
C TRP A 58 -0.53 22.64 29.70
N ARG A 59 -1.68 23.24 29.40
CA ARG A 59 -1.78 24.70 29.20
C ARG A 59 -2.16 25.35 30.53
N GLN A 60 -1.33 26.31 30.96
CA GLN A 60 -1.71 27.27 32.00
C GLN A 60 -2.67 28.32 31.42
N SER A 61 -3.62 28.76 32.26
CA SER A 61 -4.79 29.56 31.90
C SER A 61 -4.52 30.91 31.22
N TRP A 62 -3.30 31.44 31.34
CA TRP A 62 -2.92 32.77 30.84
C TRP A 62 -2.03 32.76 29.59
N SER A 63 -1.81 31.59 28.98
CA SER A 63 -1.00 31.51 27.76
C SER A 63 -1.76 32.03 26.53
N PRO A 64 -1.13 32.83 25.63
CA PRO A 64 -1.74 33.27 24.38
C PRO A 64 -2.21 32.11 23.50
N VAL A 65 -3.35 32.29 22.82
CA VAL A 65 -3.89 31.28 21.89
C VAL A 65 -3.00 31.24 20.65
N ALA A 66 -2.24 30.14 20.50
CA ALA A 66 -1.38 29.94 19.35
C ALA A 66 -2.21 29.88 18.05
N ASN A 67 -1.86 30.73 17.08
CA ASN A 67 -2.42 30.69 15.74
C ASN A 67 -2.08 29.32 15.10
N LYS A 68 -3.10 28.61 14.61
CA LYS A 68 -2.93 27.25 14.09
C LYS A 68 -2.02 27.28 12.88
N PHE A 69 -0.80 26.76 13.03
CA PHE A 69 0.07 26.50 11.89
C PHE A 69 -0.57 25.38 11.07
N LYS A 70 -0.95 25.66 9.81
CA LYS A 70 -1.46 24.65 8.88
C LYS A 70 -0.35 23.62 8.65
N GLN A 71 -0.45 22.45 9.28
CA GLN A 71 0.49 21.35 9.06
C GLN A 71 0.20 20.68 7.72
N THR A 72 1.23 20.61 6.88
CA THR A 72 1.28 19.69 5.73
C THR A 72 1.41 18.25 6.27
N PRO A 73 0.68 17.25 5.73
CA PRO A 73 0.76 15.88 6.22
C PRO A 73 2.20 15.37 6.27
N SER A 74 2.56 14.70 7.37
CA SER A 74 3.91 14.18 7.59
C SER A 74 4.33 13.23 6.48
N ALA A 75 5.53 13.44 5.93
CA ALA A 75 6.21 12.54 5.00
C ALA A 75 6.67 11.21 5.67
N GLY A 76 5.90 10.72 6.65
CA GLY A 76 6.16 9.48 7.37
C GLY A 76 5.79 8.27 6.52
N LYS A 77 6.67 7.93 5.58
CA LYS A 77 6.61 6.67 4.84
C LYS A 77 7.23 5.58 5.72
N VAL A 78 6.40 4.67 6.22
CA VAL A 78 6.89 3.47 6.93
C VAL A 78 6.68 2.29 5.99
N MET A 79 7.77 1.56 5.72
CA MET A 79 7.74 0.32 4.94
C MET A 79 7.11 -0.77 5.81
N THR A 80 6.05 -1.40 5.32
CA THR A 80 5.43 -2.54 6.00
C THR A 80 5.55 -3.76 5.10
N THR A 81 6.19 -4.80 5.61
CA THR A 81 6.23 -6.12 4.98
C THR A 81 5.10 -6.95 5.55
N VAL A 82 4.18 -7.40 4.71
CA VAL A 82 3.16 -8.38 5.10
C VAL A 82 3.80 -9.75 4.98
N SER A 83 3.83 -10.48 6.11
CA SER A 83 4.37 -11.84 6.22
C SER A 83 3.25 -12.86 6.12
#